data_AF-A0A7D9L024-F1
#
_entry.id   AF-A0A7D9L024-F1
#
_cell.length_a   1.000
_cell.length_b   1.000
_cell.length_c   1.000
_cell.angle_alpha   90.00
_cell.angle_beta   90.00
_cell.angle_gamma   90.00
#
_symmetry.space_group_name_H-M   'P 1'
#
loop_
_entity.id
_entity.type
_entity.pdbx_description
1 polymer ?
#
loop_
_entity_poly.entity_id
_entity_poly.type
_entity_poly.pdbx_seq_one_letter_code
_entity_poly.pdbx_strand_id
1 'polypeptide(L)'
;MSGCYSGSMARLQERQPLALFFHCGSHASNLVMQHAVTSCQLIRDSLQWLNELGVFMKRSGKYKAIFLTICESTENENLHATAIKPLCATRWLCRLAAIQSAFDQCPAILQSLEEMARGETDTAAKANGLLDRFQKGKVFLGLKMAAKPEAILEQLNSALQAKSANVSGMVEAVKTSCVSAQMKHSMNYSLLPKKNVKNTNWIHWKCLGYQSPQADTLVKQLSIGLTAVKNTTGSSISSSSMS
;
A
#
# COMPACT_ATOMS: atom_id res chain seq x y z
N MET A 1 -12.45 1.49 -23.67
CA MET A 1 -11.60 0.62 -24.52
C MET A 1 -11.65 1.14 -25.94
N SER A 2 -10.76 2.07 -26.28
CA SER A 2 -10.57 2.57 -27.65
C SER A 2 -9.47 1.74 -28.30
N GLY A 3 -9.84 0.79 -29.16
CA GLY A 3 -8.89 0.01 -29.96
C GLY A 3 -8.81 0.54 -31.40
N CYS A 4 -7.91 -0.02 -32.20
CA CYS A 4 -7.77 0.29 -33.63
C CYS A 4 -8.96 -0.20 -34.48
N TYR A 5 -9.84 -1.03 -33.92
CA TYR A 5 -11.06 -1.48 -34.57
C TYR A 5 -12.25 -0.66 -34.09
N SER A 6 -13.31 -0.58 -34.92
CA SER A 6 -14.58 0.01 -34.49
C SER A 6 -14.99 -0.55 -33.14
N GLY A 7 -15.20 0.34 -32.17
CA GLY A 7 -15.46 -0.04 -30.79
C GLY A 7 -16.64 -0.99 -30.70
N SER A 8 -16.64 -1.88 -29.71
CA SER A 8 -17.77 -2.80 -29.47
C SER A 8 -19.11 -2.06 -29.39
N MET A 9 -19.09 -0.84 -28.84
CA MET A 9 -20.23 0.08 -28.85
C MET A 9 -20.71 0.42 -30.28
N ALA A 10 -19.82 0.85 -31.17
CA ALA A 10 -20.20 1.24 -32.54
C ALA A 10 -20.83 0.06 -33.29
N ARG A 11 -20.24 -1.13 -33.19
CA ARG A 11 -20.79 -2.36 -33.78
C ARG A 11 -22.14 -2.77 -33.18
N LEU A 12 -22.37 -2.50 -31.88
CA LEU A 12 -23.64 -2.78 -31.23
C LEU A 12 -24.72 -1.80 -31.71
N GLN A 13 -24.38 -0.52 -31.83
CA GLN A 13 -25.30 0.52 -32.31
C GLN A 13 -25.65 0.35 -33.79
N GLU A 14 -24.73 -0.12 -34.63
CA GLU A 14 -25.01 -0.49 -36.02
C GLU A 14 -26.13 -1.54 -36.12
N ARG A 15 -26.19 -2.50 -35.19
CA ARG A 15 -27.18 -3.58 -35.18
C ARG A 15 -28.45 -3.22 -34.41
N GLN A 16 -28.34 -2.41 -33.38
CA GLN A 16 -29.45 -1.97 -32.55
C GLN A 16 -29.28 -0.48 -32.21
N PRO A 17 -29.82 0.43 -33.05
CA PRO A 17 -29.70 1.88 -32.85
C PRO A 17 -30.31 2.37 -31.53
N LEU A 18 -31.25 1.62 -30.95
CA LEU A 18 -31.88 1.95 -29.66
C LEU A 18 -31.06 1.49 -28.44
N ALA A 19 -29.91 0.83 -28.65
CA ALA A 19 -29.08 0.37 -27.56
C ALA A 19 -28.47 1.56 -26.80
N LEU A 20 -28.86 1.71 -25.53
CA LEU A 20 -28.27 2.69 -24.64
C LEU A 20 -26.88 2.22 -24.21
N PHE A 21 -25.90 3.13 -24.33
CA PHE A 21 -24.56 2.89 -23.83
C PHE A 21 -24.30 3.68 -22.55
N PHE A 22 -23.76 3.00 -21.55
CA PHE A 22 -23.23 3.62 -20.34
C PHE A 22 -21.91 2.95 -19.95
N HIS A 23 -21.06 3.69 -19.24
CA HIS A 23 -19.81 3.16 -18.73
C HIS A 23 -20.04 2.23 -17.54
N CYS A 24 -19.27 1.15 -17.47
CA CYS A 24 -19.28 0.27 -16.31
C CYS A 24 -18.77 1.02 -15.07
N GLY A 25 -19.58 1.07 -14.01
CA GLY A 25 -19.21 1.73 -12.76
C GLY A 25 -17.95 1.15 -12.12
N SER A 26 -17.76 -0.17 -12.16
CA SER A 26 -16.52 -0.82 -11.69
C SER A 26 -15.29 -0.33 -12.45
N HIS A 27 -15.39 -0.23 -13.78
CA HIS A 27 -14.30 0.29 -14.61
C HIS A 27 -14.02 1.76 -14.29
N ALA A 28 -15.06 2.58 -14.13
CA ALA A 28 -14.92 3.97 -13.73
C ALA A 28 -14.22 4.10 -12.37
N SER A 29 -14.64 3.34 -11.35
CA SER A 29 -14.00 3.32 -10.03
C SER A 29 -12.52 2.94 -10.10
N ASN A 30 -12.18 1.96 -10.95
CA ASN A 30 -10.79 1.56 -11.17
C ASN A 30 -9.94 2.67 -11.80
N LEU A 31 -10.50 3.39 -12.79
CA LEU A 31 -9.83 4.55 -13.40
C LEU A 31 -9.66 5.69 -12.38
N VAL A 32 -10.67 5.98 -11.56
CA VAL A 32 -10.58 6.99 -10.49
C VAL A 32 -9.42 6.66 -9.55
N MET A 33 -9.30 5.42 -9.10
CA MET A 33 -8.18 5.00 -8.24
C MET A 33 -6.84 5.13 -8.95
N GLN A 34 -6.76 4.68 -10.21
CA GLN A 34 -5.55 4.79 -11.02
C GLN A 34 -5.10 6.25 -11.10
N HIS A 35 -6.00 7.17 -11.45
CA HIS A 35 -5.71 8.60 -11.53
C HIS A 35 -5.31 9.20 -10.17
N ALA A 36 -6.02 8.83 -9.10
CA ALA A 36 -5.72 9.32 -7.76
C ALA A 36 -4.31 8.92 -7.30
N VAL A 37 -3.92 7.65 -7.52
CA VAL A 37 -2.57 7.18 -7.17
C VAL A 37 -1.51 7.84 -8.05
N THR A 38 -1.70 7.87 -9.37
CA THR A 38 -0.66 8.39 -10.28
C THR A 38 -0.39 9.87 -10.08
N SER A 39 -1.38 10.61 -9.56
CA SER A 39 -1.27 12.03 -9.20
C SER A 39 -0.37 12.29 -7.97
N CYS A 40 -0.14 11.28 -7.11
CA CYS A 40 0.71 11.42 -5.93
C CYS A 40 1.97 10.55 -6.07
N GLN A 41 3.12 11.20 -6.27
CA GLN A 41 4.40 10.52 -6.49
C GLN A 41 4.75 9.57 -5.34
N LEU A 42 4.57 10.01 -4.09
CA LEU A 42 4.83 9.18 -2.90
C LEU A 42 4.03 7.88 -2.93
N ILE A 43 2.72 7.96 -3.19
CA ILE A 43 1.84 6.78 -3.21
C ILE A 43 2.19 5.87 -4.38
N ARG A 44 2.37 6.44 -5.57
CA ARG A 44 2.75 5.70 -6.78
C ARG A 44 4.05 4.93 -6.58
N ASP A 45 5.08 5.60 -6.07
CA ASP A 45 6.39 5.00 -5.87
C ASP A 45 6.35 3.92 -4.77
N SER A 46 5.63 4.17 -3.67
CA SER A 46 5.41 3.16 -2.62
C SER A 46 4.74 1.88 -3.16
N LEU A 47 3.71 2.02 -4.00
CA LEU A 47 3.04 0.87 -4.61
C LEU A 47 3.92 0.16 -5.65
N GLN A 48 4.80 0.90 -6.34
CA GLN A 48 5.80 0.29 -7.21
C GLN A 48 6.79 -0.57 -6.40
N TRP A 49 7.27 -0.09 -5.26
CA TRP A 49 8.16 -0.87 -4.39
C TRP A 49 7.48 -2.10 -3.78
N LEU A 50 6.20 -1.98 -3.40
CA LEU A 50 5.41 -3.13 -2.96
C LEU A 50 5.26 -4.16 -4.08
N ASN A 51 5.05 -3.72 -5.32
CA ASN A 51 5.00 -4.62 -6.47
C ASN A 51 6.35 -5.31 -6.71
N GLU A 52 7.46 -4.58 -6.66
CA GLU A 52 8.81 -5.17 -6.78
C GLU A 52 9.10 -6.20 -5.70
N LEU A 53 8.66 -5.95 -4.45
CA LEU A 53 8.75 -6.93 -3.36
C LEU A 53 7.94 -8.19 -3.66
N GLY A 54 6.70 -8.05 -4.12
CA GLY A 54 5.87 -9.18 -4.51
C GLY A 54 6.46 -9.98 -5.68
N VAL A 55 7.03 -9.29 -6.68
CA VAL A 55 7.75 -9.94 -7.80
C VAL A 55 9.00 -10.66 -7.30
N PHE A 56 9.74 -10.04 -6.38
CA PHE A 56 10.93 -10.64 -5.77
C PHE A 56 10.59 -11.92 -5.01
N MET A 57 9.54 -11.89 -4.17
CA MET A 57 9.05 -13.05 -3.44
C MET A 57 8.55 -14.16 -4.37
N LYS A 58 7.91 -13.80 -5.49
CA LYS A 58 7.47 -14.77 -6.50
C LYS A 58 8.64 -15.42 -7.25
N ARG A 59 9.71 -14.68 -7.55
CA ARG A 59 10.85 -15.16 -8.34
C ARG A 59 11.90 -15.88 -7.50
N SER A 60 12.10 -15.48 -6.25
CA SER A 60 13.11 -16.05 -5.36
C SER A 60 12.48 -17.04 -4.38
N GLY A 61 12.56 -18.32 -4.70
CA GLY A 61 12.14 -19.40 -3.79
C GLY A 61 12.91 -19.37 -2.47
N LYS A 62 14.21 -19.03 -2.51
CA LYS A 62 15.06 -18.86 -1.33
C LYS A 62 14.54 -17.76 -0.39
N TYR A 63 14.24 -16.58 -0.94
CA TYR A 63 13.68 -15.48 -0.14
C TYR A 63 12.32 -15.87 0.46
N LYS A 64 11.46 -16.52 -0.33
CA LYS A 64 10.16 -17.00 0.16
C LYS A 64 10.32 -17.98 1.32
N ALA A 65 11.26 -18.91 1.25
CA ALA A 65 11.54 -19.85 2.34
C ALA A 65 12.01 -19.12 3.61
N ILE A 66 12.99 -18.22 3.49
CA ILE A 66 13.47 -17.39 4.61
C ILE A 66 12.32 -16.62 5.26
N PHE A 67 11.47 -16.01 4.44
CA PHE A 67 10.32 -15.24 4.92
C PHE A 67 9.32 -16.09 5.71
N LEU A 68 8.97 -17.28 5.21
CA LEU A 68 8.06 -18.17 5.91
C LEU A 68 8.64 -18.65 7.24
N THR A 69 9.92 -19.04 7.27
CA THR A 69 10.61 -19.44 8.50
C THR A 69 10.62 -18.33 9.55
N ILE A 70 10.86 -17.08 9.14
CA ILE A 70 10.84 -15.94 10.05
C ILE A 70 9.42 -15.68 10.58
N CYS A 71 8.40 -15.75 9.72
CA CYS A 71 7.01 -15.63 10.15
C CYS A 71 6.61 -16.72 11.15
N GLU A 72 7.00 -17.97 10.92
CA GLU A 72 6.73 -19.11 11.81
C GLU A 72 7.45 -19.00 13.16
N SER A 73 8.66 -18.43 13.18
CA SER A 73 9.44 -18.22 14.41
C SER A 73 8.94 -17.07 15.28
N THR A 74 8.09 -16.20 14.73
CA THR A 74 7.51 -15.10 15.49
C THR A 74 6.29 -15.63 16.26
N GLU A 75 6.35 -15.67 17.59
CA GLU A 75 5.27 -16.13 18.51
C GLU A 75 4.03 -15.20 18.49
N ASN A 76 3.47 -14.94 17.31
CA ASN A 76 2.22 -14.22 17.16
C ASN A 76 1.20 -15.21 16.63
N GLU A 77 0.48 -15.87 17.55
CA GLU A 77 -0.53 -16.91 17.25
C GLU A 77 -1.60 -16.46 16.23
N ASN A 78 -1.71 -15.14 15.98
CA ASN A 78 -2.67 -14.56 15.04
C ASN A 78 -2.09 -14.18 13.66
N LEU A 79 -0.77 -14.29 13.42
CA LEU A 79 -0.17 -13.95 12.13
C LEU A 79 0.03 -15.21 11.27
N HIS A 80 -0.97 -15.52 10.44
CA HIS A 80 -0.80 -16.52 9.39
C HIS A 80 0.08 -15.95 8.27
N ALA A 81 1.27 -16.54 8.08
CA ALA A 81 2.21 -16.13 7.04
C ALA A 81 1.51 -16.10 5.67
N THR A 82 1.46 -14.91 5.07
CA THR A 82 0.79 -14.67 3.79
C THR A 82 1.78 -14.08 2.82
N ALA A 83 2.15 -14.86 1.80
CA ALA A 83 3.06 -14.41 0.77
C ALA A 83 2.51 -13.16 0.07
N ILE A 84 3.34 -12.11 0.01
CA ILE A 84 3.01 -10.85 -0.64
C ILE A 84 3.00 -11.08 -2.15
N LYS A 85 1.81 -10.94 -2.75
CA LYS A 85 1.62 -11.13 -4.19
C LYS A 85 2.03 -9.86 -4.95
N PRO A 86 2.59 -10.00 -6.17
CA PRO A 86 2.72 -8.88 -7.10
C PRO A 86 1.38 -8.17 -7.31
N LEU A 87 1.42 -6.86 -7.49
CA LEU A 87 0.21 -6.07 -7.70
C LEU A 87 -0.30 -6.26 -9.14
N CYS A 88 -1.63 -6.33 -9.31
CA CYS A 88 -2.21 -6.41 -10.65
C CYS A 88 -2.04 -5.08 -11.38
N ALA A 89 -1.40 -5.06 -12.55
CA ALA A 89 -1.12 -3.83 -13.31
C ALA A 89 -2.38 -3.01 -13.66
N THR A 90 -3.50 -3.68 -13.93
CA THR A 90 -4.73 -3.05 -14.43
C THR A 90 -5.85 -2.98 -13.40
N ARG A 91 -5.92 -3.92 -12.44
CA ARG A 91 -6.92 -3.93 -11.37
C ARG A 91 -6.35 -3.26 -10.12
N TRP A 92 -6.72 -2.01 -9.90
CA TRP A 92 -6.30 -1.21 -8.76
C TRP A 92 -7.07 -1.56 -7.50
N LEU A 93 -8.37 -1.87 -7.62
CA LEU A 93 -9.27 -2.12 -6.48
C LEU A 93 -9.17 -3.53 -5.90
N CYS A 94 -8.01 -4.19 -6.05
CA CYS A 94 -7.73 -5.50 -5.47
C CYS A 94 -6.33 -5.56 -4.84
N ARG A 95 -5.67 -4.40 -4.66
CA ARG A 95 -4.29 -4.34 -4.14
C ARG A 95 -4.29 -4.13 -2.61
N LEU A 96 -5.42 -3.77 -2.01
CA LEU A 96 -5.56 -3.52 -0.58
C LEU A 96 -5.09 -4.69 0.27
N ALA A 97 -5.44 -5.93 -0.12
CA ALA A 97 -4.97 -7.12 0.59
C ALA A 97 -3.44 -7.20 0.63
N ALA A 98 -2.76 -6.91 -0.48
CA ALA A 98 -1.29 -6.90 -0.52
C ALA A 98 -0.69 -5.75 0.32
N ILE A 99 -1.36 -4.59 0.35
CA ILE A 99 -0.97 -3.46 1.21
C ILE A 99 -1.09 -3.86 2.69
N GLN A 100 -2.21 -4.46 3.09
CA GLN A 100 -2.45 -4.94 4.46
C GLN A 100 -1.43 -6.01 4.85
N SER A 101 -1.24 -7.04 4.02
CA SER A 101 -0.23 -8.08 4.26
C SER A 101 1.18 -7.53 4.44
N ALA A 102 1.53 -6.44 3.74
CA ALA A 102 2.83 -5.78 3.90
C ALA A 102 2.96 -5.02 5.23
N PHE A 103 1.87 -4.49 5.78
CA PHE A 103 1.85 -3.90 7.11
C PHE A 103 1.95 -4.97 8.20
N ASP A 104 1.11 -6.00 8.10
CA ASP A 104 0.98 -7.04 9.13
C ASP A 104 2.28 -7.83 9.29
N GLN A 105 3.04 -7.99 8.19
CA GLN A 105 4.29 -8.77 8.16
C GLN A 105 5.53 -7.88 7.98
N CYS A 106 5.43 -6.58 8.25
CA CYS A 106 6.52 -5.63 8.07
C CYS A 106 7.85 -6.05 8.74
N PRO A 107 7.86 -6.49 10.02
CA PRO A 107 9.09 -6.96 10.65
C PRO A 107 9.73 -8.15 9.92
N ALA A 108 8.90 -9.12 9.53
CA ALA A 108 9.36 -10.31 8.81
C ALA A 108 9.93 -9.95 7.43
N ILE A 109 9.32 -9.00 6.70
CA ILE A 109 9.84 -8.51 5.42
C ILE A 109 11.24 -7.93 5.60
N LEU A 110 11.43 -7.04 6.57
CA LEU A 110 12.71 -6.37 6.80
C LEU A 110 13.80 -7.36 7.20
N GLN A 111 13.51 -8.27 8.13
CA GLN A 111 14.46 -9.31 8.54
C GLN A 111 14.81 -10.24 7.38
N SER A 112 13.82 -10.66 6.59
CA SER A 112 14.05 -11.54 5.43
C SER A 112 14.92 -10.88 4.36
N LEU A 113 14.71 -9.58 4.13
CA LEU A 113 15.52 -8.80 3.18
C LEU A 113 16.94 -8.63 3.70
N GLU A 114 17.12 -8.42 5.00
CA GLU A 114 18.44 -8.34 5.64
C GLU A 114 19.20 -9.67 5.52
N GLU A 115 18.57 -10.80 5.85
CA GLU A 115 19.17 -12.13 5.69
C GLU A 115 19.56 -12.42 4.24
N MET A 116 18.67 -12.10 3.29
CA MET A 116 18.94 -12.31 1.88
C MET A 116 20.05 -11.38 1.33
N ALA A 117 20.20 -10.18 1.90
CA ALA A 117 21.21 -9.21 1.50
C ALA A 117 22.65 -9.59 1.93
N ARG A 118 22.82 -10.52 2.86
CA ARG A 118 24.16 -11.00 3.31
C ARG A 118 24.85 -11.92 2.30
N GLY A 119 24.15 -12.39 1.27
CA GLY A 119 24.74 -13.21 0.23
C GLY A 119 25.56 -12.40 -0.79
N GLU A 120 26.33 -13.10 -1.64
CA GLU A 120 27.19 -12.49 -2.67
C GLU A 120 26.59 -12.50 -4.08
N THR A 121 25.33 -12.94 -4.22
CA THR A 121 24.67 -13.10 -5.53
C THR A 121 23.96 -11.82 -6.00
N ASP A 122 23.66 -11.72 -7.29
CA ASP A 122 22.80 -10.64 -7.84
C ASP A 122 21.44 -10.53 -7.12
N THR A 123 20.91 -11.65 -6.62
CA THR A 123 19.66 -11.68 -5.86
C THR A 123 19.81 -11.01 -4.50
N ALA A 124 21.00 -11.09 -3.89
CA ALA A 124 21.34 -10.39 -2.65
C ALA A 124 21.48 -8.87 -2.89
N ALA A 125 22.08 -8.45 -4.01
CA ALA A 125 22.11 -7.04 -4.40
C ALA A 125 20.69 -6.47 -4.58
N LYS A 126 19.78 -7.22 -5.21
CA LYS A 126 18.37 -6.82 -5.33
C LYS A 126 17.66 -6.78 -3.96
N ALA A 127 17.93 -7.73 -3.07
CA ALA A 127 17.39 -7.73 -1.70
C ALA A 127 17.87 -6.49 -0.92
N ASN A 128 19.15 -6.15 -1.01
CA ASN A 128 19.73 -4.95 -0.39
C ASN A 128 19.08 -3.66 -0.92
N GLY A 129 18.90 -3.58 -2.24
CA GLY A 129 18.18 -2.46 -2.86
C GLY A 129 16.74 -2.32 -2.36
N LEU A 130 16.01 -3.42 -2.17
CA LEU A 130 14.67 -3.40 -1.57
C LEU A 130 14.73 -3.02 -0.08
N LEU A 131 15.68 -3.55 0.67
CA LEU A 131 15.88 -3.24 2.10
C LEU A 131 16.06 -1.73 2.31
N ASP A 132 16.94 -1.08 1.55
CA ASP A 132 17.16 0.37 1.63
C ASP A 132 15.88 1.17 1.38
N ARG A 133 15.00 0.70 0.48
CA ARG A 133 13.72 1.37 0.20
C ARG A 133 12.72 1.15 1.33
N PHE A 134 12.59 -0.05 1.84
CA PHE A 134 11.60 -0.37 2.89
C PHE A 134 12.01 0.14 4.27
N GLN A 135 13.30 0.24 4.58
CA GLN A 135 13.79 0.91 5.79
C GLN A 135 13.44 2.41 5.81
N LYS A 136 13.32 3.03 4.63
CA LYS A 136 12.81 4.40 4.52
C LYS A 136 11.31 4.38 4.78
N GLY A 137 10.89 5.01 5.89
CA GLY A 137 9.47 5.13 6.28
C GLY A 137 8.55 5.75 5.22
N LYS A 138 9.10 6.36 4.16
CA LYS A 138 8.36 6.85 2.99
C LYS A 138 7.53 5.75 2.32
N VAL A 139 8.05 4.53 2.19
CA VAL A 139 7.31 3.44 1.53
C VAL A 139 6.04 3.14 2.31
N PHE A 140 6.17 2.83 3.59
CA PHE A 140 5.03 2.55 4.48
C PHE A 140 4.08 3.74 4.62
N LEU A 141 4.59 4.97 4.66
CA LEU A 141 3.74 6.16 4.66
C LEU A 141 2.86 6.23 3.41
N GLY A 142 3.44 6.05 2.22
CA GLY A 142 2.67 6.05 0.97
C GLY A 142 1.67 4.90 0.88
N LEU A 143 2.03 3.70 1.36
CA LEU A 143 1.11 2.57 1.46
C LEU A 143 -0.06 2.87 2.42
N LYS A 144 0.20 3.54 3.55
CA LYS A 144 -0.84 3.89 4.53
C LYS A 144 -1.79 4.94 3.97
N MET A 145 -1.25 5.88 3.19
CA MET A 145 -2.03 6.89 2.48
C MET A 145 -2.90 6.26 1.37
N ALA A 146 -2.41 5.23 0.67
CA ALA A 146 -3.19 4.49 -0.33
C ALA A 146 -4.30 3.61 0.27
N ALA A 147 -4.06 2.99 1.43
CA ALA A 147 -4.97 1.98 1.99
C ALA A 147 -6.41 2.50 2.20
N LYS A 148 -6.56 3.76 2.65
CA LYS A 148 -7.88 4.34 2.93
C LYS A 148 -8.73 4.58 1.67
N PRO A 149 -8.27 5.34 0.65
CA PRO A 149 -9.05 5.53 -0.57
C PRO A 149 -9.27 4.20 -1.30
N GLU A 150 -8.31 3.27 -1.23
CA GLU A 150 -8.47 1.95 -1.84
C GLU A 150 -9.58 1.15 -1.19
N ALA A 151 -9.66 1.12 0.14
CA ALA A 151 -10.72 0.43 0.87
C ALA A 151 -12.13 0.96 0.55
N ILE A 152 -12.27 2.29 0.43
CA ILE A 152 -13.56 2.90 0.07
C ILE A 152 -13.96 2.48 -1.36
N LEU A 153 -13.02 2.56 -2.31
CA LEU A 153 -13.32 2.25 -3.70
C LEU A 153 -13.49 0.74 -3.94
N GLU A 154 -12.82 -0.12 -3.19
CA GLU A 154 -13.01 -1.58 -3.24
C GLU A 154 -14.40 -1.99 -2.72
N GLN A 155 -14.87 -1.36 -1.64
CA GLN A 155 -16.24 -1.55 -1.16
C GLN A 155 -17.27 -1.08 -2.19
N LEU A 156 -17.07 0.10 -2.77
CA LEU A 156 -17.91 0.60 -3.85
C LEU A 156 -17.93 -0.39 -5.03
N ASN A 157 -16.76 -0.85 -5.46
CA ASN A 157 -16.62 -1.79 -6.56
C ASN A 157 -17.34 -3.11 -6.31
N SER A 158 -17.33 -3.59 -5.06
CA SER A 158 -18.06 -4.80 -4.66
C SER A 158 -19.57 -4.57 -4.70
N ALA A 159 -20.05 -3.41 -4.24
CA ALA A 159 -21.46 -3.04 -4.32
C ALA A 159 -21.93 -2.90 -5.78
N LEU A 160 -21.13 -2.29 -6.65
CA LEU A 160 -21.45 -2.10 -8.07
C LEU A 160 -21.47 -3.40 -8.87
N GLN A 161 -20.79 -4.46 -8.40
CA GLN A 161 -20.73 -5.78 -9.04
C GLN A 161 -21.66 -6.81 -8.37
N ALA A 162 -22.42 -6.42 -7.35
CA ALA A 162 -23.33 -7.33 -6.67
C ALA A 162 -24.44 -7.82 -7.62
N LYS A 163 -24.82 -9.10 -7.52
CA LYS A 163 -25.89 -9.68 -8.35
C LYS A 163 -27.26 -9.01 -8.15
N SER A 164 -27.46 -8.41 -6.98
CA SER A 164 -28.66 -7.66 -6.61
C SER A 164 -28.58 -6.16 -6.93
N ALA A 165 -27.49 -5.70 -7.57
CA ALA A 165 -27.29 -4.28 -7.85
C ALA A 165 -28.30 -3.79 -8.90
N ASN A 166 -29.01 -2.71 -8.56
CA ASN A 166 -29.84 -1.95 -9.48
C ASN A 166 -29.30 -0.51 -9.60
N VAL A 167 -29.72 0.23 -10.62
CA VAL A 167 -29.18 1.57 -10.92
C VAL A 167 -29.36 2.54 -9.74
N SER A 168 -30.50 2.50 -9.05
CA SER A 168 -30.76 3.34 -7.88
C SER A 168 -29.78 3.03 -6.73
N GLY A 169 -29.57 1.76 -6.43
CA GLY A 169 -28.62 1.29 -5.43
C GLY A 169 -27.17 1.62 -5.78
N MET A 170 -26.81 1.59 -7.06
CA MET A 170 -25.49 2.03 -7.53
C MET A 170 -25.27 3.52 -7.27
N VAL A 171 -26.27 4.37 -7.56
CA VAL A 171 -26.21 5.82 -7.28
C VAL A 171 -26.05 6.08 -5.79
N GLU A 172 -26.80 5.35 -4.94
CA GLU A 172 -26.71 5.52 -3.49
C GLU A 172 -25.36 5.04 -2.92
N ALA A 173 -24.81 3.94 -3.46
CA ALA A 173 -23.48 3.46 -3.09
C ALA A 173 -22.39 4.48 -3.43
N VAL A 174 -22.50 5.16 -4.58
CA VAL A 174 -21.58 6.24 -4.97
C VAL A 174 -21.68 7.41 -3.98
N LYS A 175 -22.90 7.87 -3.66
CA LYS A 175 -23.09 8.96 -2.68
C LYS A 175 -22.49 8.61 -1.32
N THR A 176 -22.76 7.41 -0.81
CA THR A 176 -22.22 6.91 0.46
C THR A 176 -20.69 6.90 0.46
N SER A 177 -20.10 6.50 -0.66
CA SER A 177 -18.64 6.47 -0.84
C SER A 177 -18.04 7.89 -0.87
N CYS A 178 -18.69 8.84 -1.53
CA CYS A 178 -18.28 10.25 -1.55
C CYS A 178 -18.32 10.87 -0.14
N VAL A 179 -19.40 10.61 0.61
CA VAL A 179 -19.53 11.08 2.00
C VAL A 179 -18.45 10.46 2.89
N SER A 180 -18.19 9.16 2.75
CA SER A 180 -17.14 8.46 3.50
C SER A 180 -15.74 9.00 3.23
N ALA A 181 -15.49 9.47 2.00
CA ALA A 181 -14.24 10.15 1.63
C ALA A 181 -14.15 11.57 2.23
N GLN A 182 -15.27 12.31 2.29
CA GLN A 182 -15.33 13.69 2.79
C GLN A 182 -15.35 13.80 4.32
N MET A 183 -16.14 12.99 5.02
CA MET A 183 -16.25 12.99 6.50
C MET A 183 -14.90 12.69 7.18
N LYS A 184 -14.04 11.92 6.54
CA LYS A 184 -12.71 11.60 7.09
C LYS A 184 -11.69 12.71 6.86
N HIS A 185 -11.98 13.68 5.99
CA HIS A 185 -11.17 14.89 5.86
C HIS A 185 -11.44 15.89 7.00
N SER A 186 -12.69 15.98 7.49
CA SER A 186 -13.07 16.86 8.61
C SER A 186 -12.66 16.31 9.98
N MET A 187 -12.65 14.99 10.18
CA MET A 187 -12.26 14.36 11.45
C MET A 187 -10.75 14.46 11.79
N ASN A 188 -9.88 14.76 10.81
CA ASN A 188 -8.43 14.89 11.02
C ASN A 188 -7.98 16.32 11.35
N TYR A 189 -8.84 17.33 11.18
CA TYR A 189 -8.50 18.74 11.48
C TYR A 189 -8.87 19.19 12.90
N SER A 190 -9.69 18.42 13.63
CA SER A 190 -10.14 18.75 14.99
C SER A 190 -9.08 18.52 16.09
N LEU A 191 -7.91 17.94 15.76
CA LEU A 191 -6.82 17.65 16.69
C LEU A 191 -5.59 18.57 16.55
N LEU A 192 -5.67 19.65 15.76
CA LEU A 192 -4.56 20.59 15.60
C LEU A 192 -4.87 21.93 16.30
N PRO A 193 -3.94 22.48 17.10
CA PRO A 193 -4.17 23.72 17.83
C PRO A 193 -4.37 24.88 16.85
N LYS A 194 -5.55 25.51 16.93
CA LYS A 194 -5.91 26.67 16.12
C LYS A 194 -5.02 27.86 16.49
N LYS A 195 -4.02 28.17 15.66
CA LYS A 195 -3.40 29.51 15.67
C LYS A 195 -3.97 30.36 14.54
N ASN A 196 -4.49 31.52 14.95
CA ASN A 196 -5.05 32.61 14.17
C ASN A 196 -4.18 32.99 12.97
N VAL A 197 -4.74 32.97 11.77
CA VAL A 197 -4.24 33.75 10.64
C VAL A 197 -5.42 34.46 9.99
N LYS A 198 -5.45 35.78 10.17
CA LYS A 198 -6.40 36.70 9.56
C LYS A 198 -6.03 36.88 8.08
N ASN A 199 -7.04 36.73 7.23
CA ASN A 199 -7.26 37.41 5.95
C ASN A 199 -6.11 37.46 4.92
N THR A 200 -6.24 36.68 3.84
CA THR A 200 -6.18 37.15 2.43
C THR A 200 -6.42 36.00 1.45
N ASN A 201 -7.38 36.22 0.55
CA ASN A 201 -7.61 35.67 -0.80
C ASN A 201 -7.49 34.16 -1.06
N TRP A 202 -8.64 33.62 -1.43
CA TRP A 202 -8.91 32.24 -1.85
C TRP A 202 -8.25 31.93 -3.20
N ILE A 203 -7.95 30.63 -3.41
CA ILE A 203 -7.38 30.00 -4.62
C ILE A 203 -5.84 29.92 -4.65
N HIS A 204 -5.23 29.11 -3.78
CA HIS A 204 -4.03 28.34 -4.16
C HIS A 204 -3.76 27.17 -3.19
N TRP A 205 -3.20 26.11 -3.76
CA TRP A 205 -2.96 24.78 -3.19
C TRP A 205 -2.13 24.78 -1.89
N LYS A 206 -2.60 24.06 -0.87
CA LYS A 206 -1.83 23.68 0.33
C LYS A 206 -1.76 22.16 0.47
N CYS A 207 -1.17 21.50 -0.53
CA CYS A 207 -0.52 20.20 -0.32
C CYS A 207 0.97 20.49 -0.09
N LEU A 208 1.54 19.90 0.95
CA LEU A 208 2.94 20.02 1.41
C LEU A 208 3.18 21.17 2.41
N GLY A 209 2.92 20.84 3.66
CA GLY A 209 3.35 21.63 4.82
C GLY A 209 3.24 20.81 6.08
N TYR A 210 3.81 19.59 6.09
CA TYR A 210 3.90 18.79 7.32
C TYR A 210 5.29 18.15 7.44
N GLN A 211 6.20 18.89 8.08
CA GLN A 211 7.26 18.28 8.87
C GLN A 211 6.60 17.76 10.14
N SER A 212 6.50 16.43 10.27
CA SER A 212 5.96 15.76 11.44
C SER A 212 7.09 15.36 12.38
N PRO A 213 7.17 15.89 13.61
CA PRO A 213 8.10 15.39 14.64
C PRO A 213 7.78 13.95 15.09
N GLN A 214 6.61 13.41 14.74
CA GLN A 214 6.17 12.07 15.15
C GLN A 214 6.68 10.94 14.23
N ALA A 215 7.12 11.26 13.01
CA ALA A 215 7.79 10.29 12.15
C ALA A 215 9.19 9.93 12.71
N ASP A 216 9.89 10.92 13.29
CA ASP A 216 11.19 10.70 13.93
C ASP A 216 11.08 9.91 15.24
N THR A 217 9.98 10.02 15.97
CA THR A 217 9.74 9.23 17.19
C THR A 217 9.51 7.75 16.89
N LEU A 218 8.77 7.42 15.82
CA LEU A 218 8.54 6.03 15.40
C LEU A 218 9.81 5.40 14.80
N VAL A 219 10.60 6.16 14.03
CA VAL A 219 11.89 5.71 13.51
C VAL A 219 12.93 5.57 14.64
N LYS A 220 12.92 6.44 15.66
CA LYS A 220 13.77 6.31 16.85
C LYS A 220 13.34 5.14 17.74
N GLN A 221 12.05 4.89 17.95
CA GLN A 221 11.60 3.74 18.75
C GLN A 221 11.91 2.40 18.07
N LEU A 222 11.82 2.33 16.73
CA LEU A 222 12.26 1.15 15.98
C LEU A 222 13.79 0.98 15.98
N SER A 223 14.56 2.08 15.94
CA SER A 223 16.04 2.02 16.00
C SER A 223 16.58 1.68 17.40
N ILE A 224 15.90 2.11 18.46
CA ILE A 224 16.25 1.76 19.85
C ILE A 224 15.97 0.28 20.12
N GLY A 225 14.88 -0.28 19.58
CA GLY A 225 14.59 -1.72 19.66
C GLY A 225 15.63 -2.59 18.95
N LEU A 226 16.15 -2.16 17.79
CA LEU A 226 17.21 -2.89 17.07
C LEU A 226 18.59 -2.77 17.73
N THR A 227 18.86 -1.73 18.51
CA THR A 227 20.14 -1.56 19.22
C THR A 227 20.16 -2.35 20.53
N ALA A 228 19.00 -2.52 21.19
CA ALA A 228 18.88 -3.35 22.39
C ALA A 228 19.10 -4.85 22.10
N VAL A 229 18.75 -5.33 20.90
CA VAL A 229 18.97 -6.73 20.47
C VAL A 229 20.43 -7.02 20.11
N LYS A 230 21.23 -5.99 19.74
CA LYS A 230 22.67 -6.15 19.47
C LYS A 230 23.55 -6.17 20.72
N ASN A 231 23.07 -5.64 21.85
CA ASN A 231 23.86 -5.58 23.10
C ASN A 231 23.64 -6.76 24.05
N THR A 232 22.64 -7.62 23.81
CA THR A 232 22.40 -8.85 24.60
C THR A 232 23.08 -10.09 24.03
N THR A 233 23.69 -10.01 22.85
CA THR A 233 24.43 -11.13 22.22
C THR A 233 25.95 -10.91 22.17
N GLY A 234 26.46 -9.83 22.78
CA GLY A 234 27.88 -9.41 22.69
C GLY A 234 28.76 -9.61 23.94
N SER A 235 28.26 -10.16 25.05
CA SER A 235 29.04 -10.25 26.29
C SER A 235 28.94 -11.61 26.97
N SER A 236 29.66 -12.61 26.44
CA SER A 236 30.26 -13.68 27.27
C SER A 236 31.07 -14.67 26.42
N ILE A 237 32.21 -14.24 25.85
CA ILE A 237 33.34 -15.14 25.61
C ILE A 237 34.63 -14.37 25.95
N SER A 238 35.18 -14.61 27.13
CA SER A 238 36.61 -14.45 27.39
C SER A 238 37.07 -15.54 28.37
N SER A 239 37.87 -16.43 27.82
CA SER A 239 38.77 -17.40 28.44
C SER A 239 39.54 -16.88 29.65
N SER A 240 39.77 -17.73 30.65
CA SER A 240 40.99 -17.70 31.49
C SER A 240 41.27 -19.11 32.02
N SER A 241 42.44 -19.60 31.63
CA SER A 241 43.09 -20.84 32.07
C SER A 241 43.90 -20.64 33.35
N MET A 242 44.21 -21.76 34.01
CA MET A 242 45.34 -21.99 34.94
C MET A 242 45.36 -21.24 36.28
N SER A 243 45.02 -21.95 37.36
CA SER A 243 45.95 -22.48 38.39
C SER A 243 45.18 -23.33 39.38
#